data_AF-A0A2E9GMU5-F1
#
_entry.id   AF-A0A2E9GMU5-F1
#
_cell.length_a   1.000
_cell.length_b   1.000
_cell.length_c   1.000
_cell.angle_alpha   90.00
_cell.angle_beta   90.00
_cell.angle_gamma   90.00
#
_symmetry.space_group_name_H-M   'P 1'
#
loop_
_entity.id
_entity.type
_entity.pdbx_description
1 polymer ?
#
loop_
_entity_poly.entity_id
_entity_poly.type
_entity_poly.pdbx_seq_one_letter_code
_entity_poly.pdbx_strand_id
1 'polypeptide(L)'
;VVAALEGLDAWLVVAALEGLDAWLVVAPSSGINVWCAASGGHFGTSQVVTALKTSGIAERVRHRRAILPQLAATGVRARDVMRRCGWRTRFGPVRAEDLPAYLDADGKKTDAMRCVSFDARERLEMAVMSGVPAALLAAGLAALVHPPFALPLAGLALIAAIACYGVYDRLPQPRRALFTAGLAASALAITAFSGGGTAALLTAASAAVLLGAGLTFDYSGSTPIEGGSHFEERAWHVVLDKERCESLYTCWEVCPEACFEKPTGEDRRIELAREDRCVRCGACIVQCALDALAFQNDAGDRVPPATIRRYKLNLLGQRKIERTSPGAPA
;
A
#
# COMPACT_ATOMS: atom_id res chain seq x y z
N VAL A 1 15.94 9.10 17.79
CA VAL A 1 14.84 9.91 17.22
C VAL A 1 14.09 9.05 16.22
N VAL A 2 12.85 8.73 16.53
CA VAL A 2 11.91 8.06 15.62
C VAL A 2 10.99 9.14 15.06
N ALA A 3 10.70 9.11 13.77
CA ALA A 3 9.68 9.95 13.17
C ALA A 3 8.40 9.14 13.00
N ALA A 4 7.26 9.70 13.38
CA ALA A 4 5.94 9.17 13.08
C ALA A 4 5.11 10.24 12.37
N LEU A 5 3.94 9.83 11.86
CA LEU A 5 2.95 10.75 11.33
C LEU A 5 1.87 11.03 12.38
N GLU A 6 1.12 12.11 12.16
CA GLU A 6 -0.03 12.47 12.99
C GLU A 6 -1.10 11.35 13.03
N GLY A 7 -1.85 11.30 14.14
CA GLY A 7 -2.99 10.38 14.30
C GLY A 7 -2.62 9.05 14.95
N LEU A 8 -3.37 8.00 14.59
CA LEU A 8 -3.25 6.65 15.18
C LEU A 8 -1.84 6.06 15.03
N ASP A 9 -1.12 6.41 13.96
CA ASP A 9 0.25 5.96 13.72
C ASP A 9 1.22 6.44 14.83
N ALA A 10 1.06 7.67 15.32
CA ALA A 10 1.86 8.17 16.43
C ALA A 10 1.61 7.37 17.72
N TRP A 11 0.35 7.04 18.00
CA TRP A 11 -0.01 6.29 19.21
C TRP A 11 0.56 4.87 19.20
N LEU A 12 0.48 4.17 18.05
CA LEU A 12 1.09 2.84 17.90
C LEU A 12 2.60 2.87 18.13
N VAL A 13 3.29 3.92 17.64
CA VAL A 13 4.72 4.09 17.87
C VAL A 13 5.01 4.45 19.32
N VAL A 14 4.19 5.27 19.98
CA VAL A 14 4.34 5.55 21.42
C VAL A 14 4.20 4.27 22.24
N ALA A 15 3.18 3.45 21.96
CA ALA A 15 2.97 2.17 22.64
C ALA A 15 4.16 1.21 22.42
N ALA A 16 4.64 1.11 21.18
CA ALA A 16 5.79 0.25 20.87
C ALA A 16 7.11 0.73 21.49
N LEU A 17 7.24 2.03 21.79
CA LEU A 17 8.43 2.61 22.41
C LEU A 17 8.28 2.74 23.94
N GLU A 18 7.23 2.19 24.54
CA GLU A 18 7.02 2.23 25.98
C GLU A 18 8.22 1.61 26.72
N GLY A 19 8.77 2.34 27.69
CA GLY A 19 9.97 1.94 28.42
C GLY A 19 11.31 2.22 27.72
N LEU A 20 11.32 2.77 26.50
CA LEU A 20 12.55 3.17 25.79
C LEU A 20 12.81 4.67 25.90
N ASP A 21 14.08 5.05 26.12
CA ASP A 21 14.54 6.44 26.04
C ASP A 21 14.70 6.87 24.58
N ALA A 22 13.59 7.29 23.98
CA ALA A 22 13.54 7.70 22.59
C ALA A 22 12.70 8.97 22.39
N TRP A 23 13.19 9.85 21.53
CA TRP A 23 12.41 10.99 21.03
C TRP A 23 11.55 10.59 19.84
N LEU A 24 10.26 10.91 19.89
CA LEU A 24 9.33 10.82 18.77
C LEU A 24 9.09 12.21 18.17
N VAL A 25 9.34 12.35 16.86
CA VAL A 25 9.00 13.56 16.10
C VAL A 25 7.81 13.25 15.20
N VAL A 26 6.68 13.89 15.48
CA VAL A 26 5.45 13.72 14.70
C VAL A 26 5.44 14.75 13.57
N ALA A 27 5.37 14.26 12.34
CA ALA A 27 5.35 15.10 11.14
C ALA A 27 3.94 15.13 10.53
N PRO A 28 3.52 16.27 9.95
CA PRO A 28 2.16 16.44 9.47
C PRO A 28 1.87 15.55 8.26
N SER A 29 0.68 14.93 8.27
CA SER A 29 0.24 13.97 7.24
C SER A 29 -1.19 14.18 6.75
N SER A 30 -1.86 15.24 7.22
CA SER A 30 -3.30 15.44 7.05
C SER A 30 -4.16 14.36 7.74
N GLY A 31 -3.61 13.67 8.75
CA GLY A 31 -4.30 12.56 9.42
C GLY A 31 -4.44 11.30 8.56
N ILE A 32 -3.66 11.19 7.49
CA ILE A 32 -3.62 10.00 6.61
C ILE A 32 -2.50 9.07 7.11
N ASN A 33 -2.73 7.76 7.02
CA ASN A 33 -1.74 6.75 7.41
C ASN A 33 -0.41 6.90 6.63
N VAL A 34 0.70 6.42 7.21
CA VAL A 34 2.07 6.51 6.64
C VAL A 34 2.12 6.24 5.13
N TRP A 35 1.61 5.09 4.69
CA TRP A 35 1.86 4.59 3.34
C TRP A 35 1.02 5.32 2.31
N CYS A 36 -0.26 5.54 2.61
CA CYS A 36 -1.16 6.33 1.78
C CYS A 36 -0.71 7.79 1.71
N ALA A 37 -0.31 8.39 2.84
CA ALA A 37 0.19 9.77 2.88
C ALA A 37 1.47 9.92 2.06
N ALA A 38 2.40 8.98 2.17
CA ALA A 38 3.67 9.00 1.44
C ALA A 38 3.47 8.83 -0.07
N SER A 39 2.61 7.89 -0.45
CA SER A 39 2.32 7.59 -1.85
C SER A 39 1.45 8.67 -2.50
N GLY A 40 0.50 9.24 -1.76
CA GLY A 40 -0.40 10.31 -2.18
C GLY A 40 0.18 11.73 -2.09
N GLY A 41 1.43 11.88 -1.61
CA GLY A 41 2.12 13.17 -1.57
C GLY A 41 1.79 14.08 -0.38
N HIS A 42 1.02 13.58 0.59
CA HIS A 42 0.72 14.29 1.85
C HIS A 42 1.85 14.16 2.88
N PHE A 43 2.73 13.16 2.73
CA PHE A 43 3.90 12.96 3.56
C PHE A 43 5.18 12.75 2.75
N GLY A 44 6.05 13.75 2.72
CA GLY A 44 7.28 13.72 1.93
C GLY A 44 8.47 14.33 2.63
N THR A 45 9.57 14.44 1.88
CA THR A 45 10.83 15.03 2.38
C THR A 45 10.61 16.39 3.02
N SER A 46 9.73 17.23 2.48
CA SER A 46 9.48 18.57 3.03
C SER A 46 8.85 18.51 4.42
N GLN A 47 7.84 17.68 4.64
CA GLN A 47 7.19 17.50 5.93
C GLN A 47 8.19 17.01 6.98
N VAL A 48 9.01 16.01 6.64
CA VAL A 48 10.07 15.50 7.53
C VAL A 48 11.12 16.57 7.84
N VAL A 49 11.60 17.30 6.84
CA VAL A 49 12.57 18.38 7.03
C VAL A 49 12.01 19.49 7.92
N THR A 50 10.76 19.90 7.71
CA THR A 50 10.09 20.89 8.55
C THR A 50 10.00 20.38 9.98
N ALA A 51 9.45 19.18 10.20
CA ALA A 51 9.30 18.62 11.54
C ALA A 51 10.64 18.50 12.29
N LEU A 52 11.72 18.07 11.62
CA LEU A 52 13.05 17.99 12.23
C LEU A 52 13.68 19.36 12.54
N LYS A 53 13.33 20.40 11.79
CA LYS A 53 13.84 21.77 12.00
C LYS A 53 13.04 22.54 13.06
N THR A 54 11.72 22.33 13.14
CA THR A 54 10.84 23.15 13.98
C THR A 54 10.50 22.51 15.33
N SER A 55 10.76 21.22 15.52
CA SER A 55 10.46 20.51 16.78
C SER A 55 11.44 20.80 17.92
N GLY A 56 12.57 21.45 17.66
CA GLY A 56 13.66 21.64 18.63
C GLY A 56 14.41 20.34 18.98
N ILE A 57 14.19 19.25 18.24
CA ILE A 57 14.85 17.97 18.51
C ILE A 57 16.37 18.06 18.39
N ALA A 58 16.87 18.97 17.55
CA ALA A 58 18.29 19.21 17.35
C ALA A 58 19.01 19.68 18.62
N GLU A 59 18.32 20.37 19.53
CA GLU A 59 18.91 20.81 20.81
C GLU A 59 18.81 19.74 21.91
N ARG A 60 18.01 18.68 21.69
CA ARG A 60 17.76 17.63 22.70
C ARG A 60 18.64 16.39 22.54
N VAL A 61 19.27 16.19 21.38
CA VAL A 61 20.11 15.02 21.10
C VAL A 61 21.51 15.41 20.61
N ARG A 62 22.53 14.62 20.97
CA ARG A 62 23.93 14.85 20.56
C ARG A 62 24.25 14.40 19.12
N HIS A 63 23.27 13.87 18.40
CA HIS A 63 23.46 13.29 17.06
C HIS A 63 22.38 13.78 16.09
N ARG A 64 22.62 13.67 14.78
CA ARG A 64 21.62 13.97 13.73
C ARG A 64 21.23 12.70 12.97
N ARG A 65 20.53 11.81 13.67
CA ARG A 65 20.07 10.51 13.14
C ARG A 65 18.60 10.34 13.45
N ALA A 66 17.80 10.02 12.42
CA ALA A 66 16.36 9.78 12.55
C ALA A 66 15.97 8.45 11.89
N ILE A 67 15.05 7.73 12.50
CA ILE A 67 14.45 6.51 11.95
C ILE A 67 13.08 6.90 11.40
N LEU A 68 12.86 6.62 10.12
CA LEU A 68 11.60 6.86 9.42
C LEU A 68 10.83 5.54 9.28
N PRO A 69 9.49 5.55 9.23
CA PRO A 69 8.72 4.35 8.90
C PRO A 69 9.10 3.82 7.52
N GLN A 70 9.21 2.50 7.33
CA GLN A 70 9.63 1.95 6.03
C GLN A 70 8.72 2.38 4.89
N LEU A 71 7.41 2.34 5.11
CA LEU A 71 6.41 2.65 4.10
C LEU A 71 6.41 4.12 3.67
N ALA A 72 7.13 4.99 4.39
CA ALA A 72 7.39 6.35 3.96
C ALA A 72 8.36 6.45 2.78
N ALA A 73 9.06 5.37 2.42
CA ALA A 73 10.06 5.36 1.35
C ALA A 73 9.50 5.69 -0.05
N THR A 74 8.19 5.62 -0.26
CA THR A 74 7.56 6.10 -1.50
C THR A 74 7.57 7.64 -1.60
N GLY A 75 7.39 8.32 -0.46
CA GLY A 75 7.25 9.77 -0.36
C GLY A 75 8.52 10.51 0.06
N VAL A 76 9.28 9.96 1.01
CA VAL A 76 10.41 10.62 1.67
C VAL A 76 11.73 10.17 1.07
N ARG A 77 12.51 11.10 0.49
CA ARG A 77 13.86 10.81 -0.01
C ARG A 77 14.89 11.06 1.08
N ALA A 78 15.47 9.99 1.62
CA ALA A 78 16.47 10.05 2.70
C ALA A 78 17.65 10.99 2.40
N ARG A 79 18.19 10.88 1.17
CA ARG A 79 19.29 11.74 0.68
C ARG A 79 18.98 13.24 0.72
N ASP A 80 17.72 13.60 0.47
CA ASP A 80 17.33 15.00 0.49
C ASP A 80 17.11 15.53 1.91
N VAL A 81 16.69 14.67 2.85
CA VAL A 81 16.61 15.04 4.26
C VAL A 81 18.01 15.41 4.74
N MET A 82 19.01 14.56 4.45
CA MET A 82 20.41 14.86 4.74
C MET A 82 20.87 16.17 4.08
N ARG A 83 20.63 16.36 2.78
CA ARG A 83 21.02 17.57 2.06
C ARG A 83 20.36 18.85 2.60
N ARG A 84 19.09 18.79 3.02
CA ARG A 84 18.30 19.98 3.40
C ARG A 84 18.39 20.35 4.87
N CYS A 85 18.70 19.40 5.75
CA CYS A 85 18.72 19.64 7.21
C CYS A 85 19.84 18.92 7.97
N GLY A 86 20.74 18.19 7.30
CA GLY A 86 21.89 17.53 7.94
C GLY A 86 21.54 16.31 8.78
N TRP A 87 20.31 15.78 8.67
CA TRP A 87 19.89 14.58 9.36
C TRP A 87 20.09 13.34 8.50
N ARG A 88 20.84 12.36 9.04
CA ARG A 88 20.93 11.03 8.44
C ARG A 88 19.68 10.23 8.81
N THR A 89 18.93 9.82 7.80
CA THR A 89 17.71 9.03 7.99
C THR A 89 17.94 7.58 7.60
N ARG A 90 17.39 6.65 8.38
CA ARG A 90 17.24 5.23 8.02
C ARG A 90 15.77 4.86 8.01
N PHE A 91 15.39 3.89 7.18
CA PHE A 91 14.05 3.32 7.21
C PHE A 91 14.02 2.17 8.20
N GLY A 92 13.20 2.31 9.25
CA GLY A 92 12.93 1.29 10.25
C GLY A 92 12.06 0.15 9.68
N PRO A 93 11.45 -0.66 10.56
CA PRO A 93 10.54 -1.74 10.18
C PRO A 93 9.22 -1.22 9.59
N VAL A 94 8.44 -2.15 9.04
CA VAL A 94 7.05 -1.91 8.58
C VAL A 94 6.12 -1.74 9.78
N ARG A 95 6.24 -2.60 10.80
CA ARG A 95 5.40 -2.56 12.01
C ARG A 95 6.10 -1.77 13.12
N ALA A 96 5.31 -0.99 13.86
CA ALA A 96 5.83 -0.26 15.02
C ALA A 96 6.33 -1.22 16.12
N GLU A 97 5.66 -2.36 16.30
CA GLU A 97 5.96 -3.40 17.30
C GLU A 97 7.39 -3.97 17.16
N ASP A 98 7.96 -3.93 15.96
CA ASP A 98 9.32 -4.39 15.68
C ASP A 98 10.40 -3.35 16.07
N LEU A 99 10.01 -2.12 16.42
CA LEU A 99 10.95 -1.04 16.71
C LEU A 99 11.93 -1.37 17.85
N PRO A 100 11.51 -1.94 19.01
CA PRO A 100 12.43 -2.29 20.08
C PRO A 100 13.51 -3.27 19.60
N ALA A 101 13.12 -4.40 19.00
CA ALA A 101 14.05 -5.41 18.49
C ALA A 101 14.96 -4.84 17.39
N TYR A 102 14.43 -3.95 16.54
CA TYR A 102 15.22 -3.24 15.53
C TYR A 102 16.28 -2.33 16.16
N LEU A 103 15.94 -1.62 17.23
CA LEU A 103 16.85 -0.73 17.96
C LEU A 103 17.93 -1.54 18.70
N ASP A 104 17.56 -2.64 19.35
CA ASP A 104 18.49 -3.56 20.02
C ASP A 104 19.49 -4.19 19.03
N ALA A 105 19.08 -4.39 17.79
CA ALA A 105 19.93 -4.89 16.70
C ALA A 105 20.78 -3.80 15.99
N ASP A 106 20.97 -2.63 16.61
CA ASP A 106 21.69 -1.46 16.06
C ASP A 106 21.11 -1.01 14.69
N GLY A 107 19.79 -1.11 14.56
CA GLY A 107 19.08 -0.71 13.35
C GLY A 107 19.30 -1.65 12.16
N LYS A 108 19.56 -2.94 12.40
CA LYS A 108 19.58 -3.99 11.37
C LYS A 108 18.20 -4.64 11.27
N LYS A 109 17.63 -4.68 10.07
CA LYS A 109 16.34 -5.35 9.81
C LYS A 109 16.51 -6.82 9.50
N THR A 110 15.60 -7.63 10.04
CA THR A 110 15.33 -8.98 9.54
C THR A 110 14.48 -8.91 8.27
N ASP A 111 14.34 -10.04 7.58
CA ASP A 111 13.46 -10.13 6.40
C ASP A 111 11.98 -9.93 6.76
N ALA A 112 11.55 -10.42 7.92
CA ALA A 112 10.19 -10.25 8.40
C ALA A 112 9.84 -8.78 8.67
N MET A 113 10.76 -8.03 9.32
CA MET A 113 10.56 -6.62 9.68
C MET A 113 10.35 -5.69 8.48
N ARG A 114 10.80 -6.09 7.29
CA ARG A 114 10.62 -5.31 6.06
C ARG A 114 9.39 -5.72 5.27
N CYS A 115 8.72 -6.81 5.62
CA CYS A 115 7.58 -7.31 4.84
C CYS A 115 6.25 -6.84 5.42
N VAL A 116 5.30 -6.47 4.55
CA VAL A 116 3.90 -6.36 4.97
C VAL A 116 3.32 -7.77 5.11
N SER A 117 2.37 -7.90 6.02
CA SER A 117 1.56 -9.09 6.19
C SER A 117 0.13 -8.79 5.76
N PHE A 118 -0.61 -9.85 5.45
CA PHE A 118 -2.06 -9.80 5.35
C PHE A 118 -2.61 -11.13 5.84
N ASP A 119 -2.42 -11.34 7.14
CA ASP A 119 -2.75 -12.59 7.81
C ASP A 119 -4.27 -12.78 8.00
N ALA A 120 -4.69 -13.87 8.65
CA ALA A 120 -6.11 -14.15 8.86
C ALA A 120 -6.81 -13.10 9.74
N ARG A 121 -6.08 -12.49 10.70
CA ARG A 121 -6.62 -11.47 11.58
C ARG A 121 -6.85 -10.17 10.81
N GLU A 122 -5.86 -9.73 10.04
CA GLU A 122 -5.94 -8.52 9.22
C GLU A 122 -6.99 -8.64 8.11
N ARG A 123 -7.11 -9.83 7.50
CA ARG A 123 -8.17 -10.14 6.53
C ARG A 123 -9.55 -10.04 7.16
N LEU A 124 -9.73 -10.55 8.38
CA LEU A 124 -10.99 -10.44 9.10
C LEU A 124 -11.30 -8.99 9.48
N GLU A 125 -10.31 -8.23 9.93
CA GLU A 125 -10.47 -6.80 10.19
C GLU A 125 -10.96 -6.04 8.95
N MET A 126 -10.38 -6.31 7.77
CA MET A 126 -10.85 -5.74 6.51
C MET A 126 -12.23 -6.23 6.09
N ALA A 127 -12.52 -7.52 6.27
CA ALA A 127 -13.84 -8.07 6.02
C ALA A 127 -14.92 -7.42 6.88
N VAL A 128 -14.63 -7.15 8.16
CA VAL A 128 -15.55 -6.45 9.06
C VAL A 128 -15.68 -4.98 8.67
N MET A 129 -14.55 -4.30 8.43
CA MET A 129 -14.51 -2.87 8.09
C MET A 129 -15.25 -2.56 6.80
N SER A 130 -15.13 -3.39 5.77
CA SER A 130 -15.90 -3.23 4.52
C SER A 130 -17.30 -3.84 4.61
N GLY A 131 -17.43 -4.99 5.28
CA GLY A 131 -18.66 -5.78 5.30
C GLY A 131 -19.76 -5.20 6.16
N VAL A 132 -19.45 -4.66 7.34
CA VAL A 132 -20.48 -4.08 8.23
C VAL A 132 -21.14 -2.85 7.60
N PRO A 133 -20.41 -1.85 7.07
CA PRO A 133 -21.05 -0.73 6.37
C PRO A 133 -21.85 -1.18 5.15
N ALA A 134 -21.33 -2.13 4.36
CA ALA A 134 -22.06 -2.69 3.21
C ALA A 134 -23.36 -3.38 3.64
N ALA A 135 -23.33 -4.13 4.74
CA ALA A 135 -24.48 -4.81 5.31
C ALA A 135 -25.52 -3.84 5.84
N LEU A 136 -25.10 -2.80 6.59
CA LEU A 136 -25.98 -1.75 7.09
C LEU A 136 -26.65 -0.97 5.95
N LEU A 137 -25.89 -0.64 4.90
CA LEU A 137 -26.42 0.04 3.73
C LEU A 137 -27.42 -0.84 2.97
N ALA A 138 -27.05 -2.09 2.68
CA ALA A 138 -27.92 -3.03 1.96
C ALA A 138 -29.20 -3.32 2.74
N ALA A 139 -29.10 -3.57 4.06
CA ALA A 139 -30.26 -3.80 4.91
C ALA A 139 -31.12 -2.55 5.08
N GLY A 140 -30.53 -1.37 5.24
CA GLY A 140 -31.28 -0.12 5.37
C GLY A 140 -32.09 0.20 4.12
N LEU A 141 -31.48 0.07 2.93
CA LEU A 141 -32.19 0.26 1.66
C LEU A 141 -33.30 -0.78 1.48
N ALA A 142 -33.02 -2.04 1.80
CA ALA A 142 -34.03 -3.10 1.72
C ALA A 142 -35.15 -2.91 2.74
N ALA A 143 -34.87 -2.45 3.96
CA ALA A 143 -35.89 -2.17 4.97
C ALA A 143 -36.89 -1.10 4.51
N LEU A 144 -36.46 -0.15 3.67
CA LEU A 144 -37.33 0.91 3.14
C LEU A 144 -38.19 0.45 1.96
N VAL A 145 -37.65 -0.42 1.10
CA VAL A 145 -38.32 -0.82 -0.15
C VAL A 145 -39.05 -2.16 -0.01
N HIS A 146 -38.39 -3.15 0.58
CA HIS A 146 -38.90 -4.52 0.79
C HIS A 146 -38.32 -5.15 2.07
N PRO A 147 -38.94 -4.89 3.25
CA PRO A 147 -38.41 -5.29 4.56
C PRO A 147 -37.95 -6.75 4.71
N PRO A 148 -38.62 -7.76 4.12
CA PRO A 148 -38.19 -9.15 4.24
C PRO A 148 -36.77 -9.43 3.70
N PHE A 149 -36.24 -8.59 2.82
CA PHE A 149 -34.89 -8.75 2.25
C PHE A 149 -33.78 -8.09 3.09
N ALA A 150 -34.10 -7.34 4.14
CA ALA A 150 -33.10 -6.62 4.92
C ALA A 150 -32.04 -7.53 5.55
N LEU A 151 -32.48 -8.57 6.29
CA LEU A 151 -31.57 -9.52 6.93
C LEU A 151 -30.80 -10.40 5.92
N PRO A 152 -31.45 -11.00 4.90
CA PRO A 152 -30.73 -11.76 3.87
C PRO A 152 -29.64 -10.94 3.16
N LEU A 153 -29.91 -9.68 2.84
CA LEU A 153 -28.95 -8.81 2.15
C LEU A 153 -27.79 -8.37 3.05
N ALA A 154 -28.05 -8.11 4.34
CA ALA A 154 -26.97 -7.91 5.31
C ALA A 154 -26.08 -9.15 5.43
N GLY A 155 -26.68 -10.35 5.54
CA GLY A 155 -25.95 -11.61 5.59
C GLY A 155 -25.10 -11.83 4.35
N LEU A 156 -25.66 -11.61 3.16
CA LEU A 156 -24.95 -11.70 1.89
C LEU A 156 -23.76 -10.73 1.84
N ALA A 157 -23.92 -9.48 2.28
CA ALA A 157 -22.84 -8.49 2.30
C ALA A 157 -21.68 -8.91 3.23
N LEU A 158 -21.98 -9.42 4.43
CA LEU A 158 -20.95 -9.91 5.36
C LEU A 158 -20.23 -11.14 4.80
N ILE A 159 -20.97 -12.12 4.27
CA ILE A 159 -20.39 -13.33 3.67
C ILE A 159 -19.54 -12.96 2.45
N ALA A 160 -20.03 -12.06 1.60
CA ALA A 160 -19.28 -11.58 0.43
C ALA A 160 -17.99 -10.87 0.85
N ALA A 161 -18.01 -10.05 1.90
CA ALA A 161 -16.80 -9.38 2.40
C ALA A 161 -15.80 -10.40 2.97
N ILE A 162 -16.25 -11.35 3.80
CA ILE A 162 -15.40 -12.43 4.33
C ILE A 162 -14.81 -13.27 3.20
N ALA A 163 -15.61 -13.64 2.19
CA ALA A 163 -15.12 -14.37 1.03
C ALA A 163 -14.12 -13.54 0.21
N CYS A 164 -14.37 -12.26 0.01
CA CYS A 164 -13.50 -11.37 -0.74
C CYS A 164 -12.11 -11.30 -0.08
N TYR A 165 -12.04 -10.91 1.20
CA TYR A 165 -10.76 -10.84 1.91
C TYR A 165 -10.17 -12.21 2.28
N GLY A 166 -10.99 -13.26 2.30
CA GLY A 166 -10.58 -14.61 2.65
C GLY A 166 -9.95 -15.39 1.50
N VAL A 167 -10.49 -15.30 0.28
CA VAL A 167 -10.09 -16.19 -0.83
C VAL A 167 -9.82 -15.50 -2.18
N TYR A 168 -10.17 -14.23 -2.36
CA TYR A 168 -10.11 -13.57 -3.68
C TYR A 168 -8.72 -13.58 -4.33
N ASP A 169 -7.66 -13.34 -3.54
CA ASP A 169 -6.27 -13.36 -3.98
C ASP A 169 -5.76 -14.75 -4.39
N ARG A 170 -6.49 -15.82 -4.02
CA ARG A 170 -6.15 -17.21 -4.35
C ARG A 170 -6.87 -17.72 -5.60
N LEU A 171 -7.77 -16.92 -6.18
CA LEU A 171 -8.48 -17.29 -7.39
C LEU A 171 -7.58 -17.16 -8.62
N PRO A 172 -7.73 -18.03 -9.64
CA PRO A 172 -7.06 -17.85 -10.92
C PRO A 172 -7.65 -16.66 -11.69
N GLN A 173 -6.94 -16.18 -12.71
CA GLN A 173 -7.51 -15.19 -13.62
C GLN A 173 -8.58 -15.83 -14.51
N PRO A 174 -9.72 -15.14 -14.81
CA PRO A 174 -10.08 -13.77 -14.42
C PRO A 174 -10.76 -13.69 -13.03
N ARG A 175 -10.02 -13.21 -12.02
CA ARG A 175 -10.41 -13.30 -10.59
C ARG A 175 -11.77 -12.68 -10.28
N ARG A 176 -12.01 -11.46 -10.78
CA ARG A 176 -13.27 -10.71 -10.53
C ARG A 176 -14.48 -11.45 -11.04
N ALA A 177 -14.44 -11.94 -12.27
CA ALA A 177 -15.55 -12.64 -12.89
C ALA A 177 -15.85 -13.96 -12.17
N LEU A 178 -14.80 -14.71 -11.79
CA LEU A 178 -14.96 -15.95 -11.03
C LEU A 178 -15.57 -15.69 -9.64
N PHE A 179 -15.09 -14.66 -8.93
CA PHE A 179 -15.62 -14.30 -7.62
C PHE A 179 -17.08 -13.85 -7.69
N THR A 180 -17.41 -12.93 -8.60
CA THR A 180 -18.78 -12.42 -8.75
C THR A 180 -19.75 -13.49 -9.22
N ALA A 181 -19.35 -14.33 -10.17
CA ALA A 181 -20.16 -15.45 -10.63
C ALA A 181 -20.38 -16.50 -9.53
N GLY A 182 -19.35 -16.84 -8.78
CA GLY A 182 -19.45 -17.77 -7.64
C GLY A 182 -20.38 -17.25 -6.55
N LEU A 183 -20.29 -15.95 -6.22
CA LEU A 183 -21.19 -15.30 -5.26
C LEU A 183 -22.64 -15.30 -5.76
N ALA A 184 -22.87 -14.95 -7.03
CA ALA A 184 -24.20 -14.92 -7.63
C ALA A 184 -24.83 -16.31 -7.73
N ALA A 185 -24.06 -17.32 -8.16
CA ALA A 185 -24.51 -18.70 -8.24
C ALA A 185 -24.88 -19.25 -6.86
N SER A 186 -24.08 -18.94 -5.82
CA SER A 186 -24.36 -19.34 -4.44
C SER A 186 -25.63 -18.68 -3.90
N ALA A 187 -25.78 -17.36 -4.12
CA ALA A 187 -26.97 -16.62 -3.69
C ALA A 187 -28.25 -17.12 -4.38
N LEU A 188 -28.16 -17.42 -5.68
CA LEU A 188 -29.26 -18.02 -6.46
C LEU A 188 -29.62 -19.41 -5.95
N ALA A 189 -28.62 -20.28 -5.73
CA ALA A 189 -28.84 -21.65 -5.26
C ALA A 189 -29.50 -21.68 -3.88
N ILE A 190 -29.00 -20.87 -2.93
CA ILE A 190 -29.57 -20.76 -1.58
C ILE A 190 -31.02 -20.24 -1.64
N THR A 191 -31.26 -19.22 -2.47
CA THR A 191 -32.60 -18.63 -2.61
C THR A 191 -33.58 -19.61 -3.24
N ALA A 192 -33.16 -20.33 -4.28
CA ALA A 192 -33.98 -21.36 -4.94
C ALA A 192 -34.30 -22.52 -3.98
N PHE A 193 -33.28 -23.01 -3.25
CA PHE A 193 -33.46 -24.07 -2.26
C PHE A 193 -34.41 -23.67 -1.12
N SER A 194 -34.42 -22.39 -0.75
CA SER A 194 -35.33 -21.84 0.26
C SER A 194 -36.76 -21.61 -0.24
N GLY A 195 -37.08 -22.00 -1.49
CA GLY A 195 -38.39 -21.79 -2.09
C GLY A 195 -38.64 -20.36 -2.57
N GLY A 196 -37.59 -19.56 -2.77
CA GLY A 196 -37.70 -18.18 -3.24
C GLY A 196 -38.30 -18.09 -4.65
N GLY A 197 -39.29 -17.21 -4.82
CA GLY A 197 -39.87 -16.91 -6.13
C GLY A 197 -38.93 -16.15 -7.05
N THR A 198 -39.40 -15.85 -8.26
CA THR A 198 -38.62 -15.15 -9.30
C THR A 198 -38.06 -13.80 -8.83
N ALA A 199 -38.85 -13.01 -8.10
CA ALA A 199 -38.41 -11.74 -7.55
C ALA A 199 -37.23 -11.91 -6.58
N ALA A 200 -37.30 -12.90 -5.68
CA ALA A 200 -36.22 -13.17 -4.72
C ALA A 200 -34.94 -13.63 -5.42
N LEU A 201 -35.06 -14.48 -6.45
CA LEU A 201 -33.92 -14.92 -7.26
C LEU A 201 -33.26 -13.76 -8.01
N LEU A 202 -34.06 -12.88 -8.62
CA LEU A 202 -33.55 -11.68 -9.29
C LEU A 202 -32.84 -10.75 -8.29
N THR A 203 -33.45 -10.48 -7.14
CA THR A 203 -32.84 -9.66 -6.08
C THR A 203 -31.52 -10.27 -5.59
N ALA A 204 -31.48 -11.58 -5.33
CA ALA A 204 -30.29 -12.28 -4.89
C ALA A 204 -29.15 -12.19 -5.93
N ALA A 205 -29.46 -12.42 -7.21
CA ALA A 205 -28.48 -12.31 -8.30
C ALA A 205 -27.97 -10.87 -8.45
N SER A 206 -28.86 -9.89 -8.51
CA SER A 206 -28.47 -8.48 -8.67
C SER A 206 -27.65 -7.98 -7.49
N ALA A 207 -28.05 -8.31 -6.25
CA ALA A 207 -27.31 -7.92 -5.06
C ALA A 207 -25.92 -8.57 -5.00
N ALA A 208 -25.81 -9.87 -5.32
CA ALA A 208 -24.54 -10.57 -5.37
C ALA A 208 -23.59 -9.97 -6.42
N VAL A 209 -24.10 -9.61 -7.61
CA VAL A 209 -23.30 -8.96 -8.65
C VAL A 209 -22.84 -7.57 -8.20
N LEU A 210 -23.72 -6.75 -7.62
CA LEU A 210 -23.37 -5.40 -7.14
C LEU A 210 -22.35 -5.44 -6.00
N LEU A 211 -22.57 -6.31 -5.01
CA LEU A 211 -21.65 -6.51 -3.89
C LEU A 211 -20.30 -7.04 -4.36
N GLY A 212 -20.30 -8.07 -5.21
CA GLY A 212 -19.07 -8.63 -5.75
C GLY A 212 -18.28 -7.62 -6.59
N ALA A 213 -18.96 -6.81 -7.40
CA ALA A 213 -18.33 -5.75 -8.17
C ALA A 213 -17.74 -4.66 -7.26
N GLY A 214 -18.49 -4.18 -6.26
CA GLY A 214 -18.04 -3.16 -5.33
C GLY A 214 -16.85 -3.62 -4.48
N LEU A 215 -16.96 -4.80 -3.85
CA LEU A 215 -15.90 -5.34 -2.98
C LEU A 215 -14.62 -5.65 -3.76
N THR A 216 -14.72 -6.28 -4.94
CA THR A 216 -13.52 -6.58 -5.75
C THR A 216 -12.91 -5.35 -6.42
N PHE A 217 -13.67 -4.26 -6.53
CA PHE A 217 -13.13 -2.96 -6.93
C PHE A 217 -12.29 -2.34 -5.81
N ASP A 218 -12.81 -2.34 -4.59
CA ASP A 218 -12.13 -1.76 -3.44
C ASP A 218 -10.95 -2.61 -2.94
N TYR A 219 -10.96 -3.93 -3.20
CA TYR A 219 -9.95 -4.87 -2.71
C TYR A 219 -8.49 -4.42 -2.94
N SER A 220 -8.17 -3.91 -4.13
CA SER A 220 -6.80 -3.46 -4.43
C SER A 220 -6.40 -2.12 -3.77
N GLY A 221 -7.36 -1.37 -3.23
CA GLY A 221 -7.11 -0.19 -2.40
C GLY A 221 -7.04 -0.51 -0.90
N SER A 222 -7.65 -1.62 -0.49
CA SER A 222 -7.86 -1.99 0.91
C SER A 222 -6.97 -3.14 1.41
N THR A 223 -6.00 -3.59 0.59
CA THR A 223 -5.04 -4.63 0.98
C THR A 223 -3.59 -4.19 0.71
N PRO A 224 -2.63 -4.59 1.56
CA PRO A 224 -1.23 -4.19 1.38
C PRO A 224 -0.48 -5.04 0.34
N ILE A 225 -1.10 -6.15 -0.11
CA ILE A 225 -0.49 -7.18 -0.97
C ILE A 225 -0.89 -7.08 -2.44
N GLU A 226 -1.80 -6.16 -2.79
CA GLU A 226 -2.23 -5.97 -4.17
C GLU A 226 -2.03 -4.52 -4.59
N GLY A 227 -1.29 -4.32 -5.70
CA GLY A 227 -1.18 -3.00 -6.30
C GLY A 227 -2.46 -2.60 -7.03
N GLY A 228 -2.66 -1.31 -7.25
CA GLY A 228 -3.80 -0.77 -8.01
C GLY A 228 -4.01 -1.55 -9.32
N SER A 229 -5.22 -2.10 -9.48
CA SER A 229 -5.55 -3.08 -10.55
C SER A 229 -6.54 -2.53 -11.59
N HIS A 230 -7.01 -1.29 -11.39
CA HIS A 230 -8.08 -0.65 -12.16
C HIS A 230 -7.60 0.36 -13.18
N PHE A 231 -6.32 0.70 -13.16
CA PHE A 231 -5.75 1.76 -13.98
C PHE A 231 -4.71 1.18 -14.94
N GLU A 232 -4.31 1.97 -15.96
CA GLU A 232 -3.31 1.59 -16.97
C GLU A 232 -1.97 1.18 -16.34
N GLU A 233 -1.71 1.72 -15.14
CA GLU A 233 -0.65 1.42 -14.20
C GLU A 233 -0.43 -0.07 -13.93
N ARG A 234 -1.45 -0.91 -14.08
CA ARG A 234 -1.32 -2.36 -13.92
C ARG A 234 -0.40 -3.01 -14.95
N ALA A 235 -0.21 -2.37 -16.11
CA ALA A 235 0.68 -2.84 -17.18
C ALA A 235 2.15 -2.52 -16.92
N TRP A 236 2.45 -1.73 -15.88
CA TRP A 236 3.81 -1.33 -15.54
C TRP A 236 4.42 -2.27 -14.53
N HIS A 237 5.62 -2.74 -14.82
CA HIS A 237 6.41 -3.61 -13.96
C HIS A 237 7.79 -2.98 -13.70
N VAL A 238 8.45 -3.43 -12.62
CA VAL A 238 9.72 -2.85 -12.20
C VAL A 238 10.85 -3.57 -12.92
N VAL A 239 11.69 -2.82 -13.62
CA VAL A 239 12.88 -3.37 -14.29
C VAL A 239 14.16 -2.91 -13.62
N LEU A 240 15.13 -3.82 -13.54
CA LEU A 240 16.45 -3.59 -12.96
C LEU A 240 17.52 -3.58 -14.07
N ASP A 241 18.21 -2.46 -14.17
CA ASP A 241 19.44 -2.30 -14.95
C ASP A 241 20.61 -2.79 -14.10
N LYS A 242 21.09 -4.02 -14.37
CA LYS A 242 22.19 -4.63 -13.62
C LYS A 242 23.50 -3.86 -13.83
N GLU A 243 23.75 -3.29 -15.00
CA GLU A 243 25.01 -2.58 -15.29
C GLU A 243 25.20 -1.37 -14.37
N ARG A 244 24.10 -0.65 -14.11
CA ARG A 244 24.06 0.51 -13.22
C ARG A 244 24.00 0.18 -11.72
N CYS A 245 23.80 -1.08 -11.35
CA CYS A 245 23.60 -1.48 -9.96
C CYS A 245 24.91 -1.74 -9.21
N GLU A 246 25.26 -0.93 -8.21
CA GLU A 246 26.44 -1.15 -7.34
C GLU A 246 26.08 -1.76 -5.96
N SER A 247 25.05 -2.61 -5.89
CA SER A 247 24.78 -3.42 -4.69
C SER A 247 24.55 -2.64 -3.38
N LEU A 248 23.96 -1.44 -3.45
CA LEU A 248 23.62 -0.64 -2.27
C LEU A 248 22.47 -1.25 -1.43
N TYR A 249 21.73 -2.20 -2.01
CA TYR A 249 20.62 -2.94 -1.39
C TYR A 249 19.47 -2.12 -0.80
N THR A 250 19.40 -0.81 -1.07
CA THR A 250 18.29 0.03 -0.58
C THR A 250 16.94 -0.45 -1.10
N CYS A 251 16.87 -0.98 -2.33
CA CYS A 251 15.66 -1.60 -2.88
C CYS A 251 15.18 -2.80 -2.04
N TRP A 252 16.10 -3.63 -1.54
CA TRP A 252 15.81 -4.73 -0.63
C TRP A 252 15.30 -4.21 0.72
N GLU A 253 15.94 -3.16 1.27
CA GLU A 253 15.57 -2.59 2.57
C GLU A 253 14.19 -1.93 2.60
N VAL A 254 13.69 -1.42 1.46
CA VAL A 254 12.42 -0.66 1.41
C VAL A 254 11.28 -1.38 0.70
N CYS A 255 11.54 -2.55 0.11
CA CYS A 255 10.52 -3.33 -0.58
C CYS A 255 9.62 -4.05 0.46
N PRO A 256 8.32 -3.71 0.53
CA PRO A 256 7.39 -4.32 1.48
C PRO A 256 6.99 -5.77 1.12
N GLU A 257 7.22 -6.20 -0.11
CA GLU A 257 6.79 -7.52 -0.61
C GLU A 257 7.95 -8.48 -0.86
N ALA A 258 9.14 -8.15 -0.37
CA ALA A 258 10.33 -8.95 -0.57
C ALA A 258 10.63 -9.32 -2.04
N CYS A 259 10.32 -8.44 -3.00
CA CYS A 259 10.58 -8.69 -4.43
C CYS A 259 12.07 -8.87 -4.76
N PHE A 260 12.96 -8.30 -3.95
CA PHE A 260 14.40 -8.34 -4.16
C PHE A 260 15.09 -9.34 -3.23
N GLU A 261 16.16 -9.96 -3.71
CA GLU A 261 17.03 -10.87 -2.95
C GLU A 261 18.51 -10.49 -3.10
N LYS A 262 19.26 -10.67 -2.01
CA LYS A 262 20.72 -10.49 -2.00
C LYS A 262 21.36 -11.81 -2.45
N PRO A 263 22.11 -11.84 -3.55
CA PRO A 263 22.73 -13.07 -4.02
C PRO A 263 23.83 -13.55 -3.06
N THR A 264 24.07 -14.85 -3.06
CA THR A 264 25.14 -15.51 -2.28
C THR A 264 26.39 -15.85 -3.12
N GLY A 265 26.37 -15.56 -4.42
CA GLY A 265 27.45 -15.86 -5.37
C GLY A 265 28.53 -14.78 -5.49
N GLU A 266 29.38 -14.91 -6.51
CA GLU A 266 30.45 -13.93 -6.80
C GLU A 266 29.90 -12.57 -7.26
N ASP A 267 28.85 -12.58 -8.09
CA ASP A 267 28.11 -11.36 -8.41
C ASP A 267 27.24 -10.96 -7.21
N ARG A 268 27.57 -9.82 -6.61
CA ARG A 268 26.86 -9.27 -5.46
C ARG A 268 25.69 -8.36 -5.86
N ARG A 269 25.36 -8.22 -7.15
CA ARG A 269 24.26 -7.33 -7.59
C ARG A 269 22.91 -7.89 -7.19
N ILE A 270 22.02 -7.01 -6.70
CA ILE A 270 20.67 -7.41 -6.25
C ILE A 270 19.90 -8.12 -7.37
N GLU A 271 19.07 -9.09 -7.01
CA GLU A 271 18.18 -9.78 -7.96
C GLU A 271 16.72 -9.42 -7.68
N LEU A 272 15.94 -9.22 -8.74
CA LEU A 272 14.48 -9.11 -8.67
C LEU A 272 13.89 -10.51 -8.81
N ALA A 273 13.78 -11.23 -7.69
CA ALA A 273 13.44 -12.66 -7.66
C ALA A 273 11.92 -12.93 -7.65
N ARG A 274 11.12 -11.99 -7.14
CA ARG A 274 9.66 -12.16 -6.95
C ARG A 274 8.90 -10.95 -7.51
N GLU A 275 8.92 -10.83 -8.83
CA GLU A 275 8.26 -9.74 -9.56
C GLU A 275 6.72 -9.82 -9.48
N ASP A 276 6.19 -11.04 -9.45
CA ASP A 276 4.76 -11.35 -9.32
C ASP A 276 4.11 -10.76 -8.06
N ARG A 277 4.89 -10.60 -6.98
CA ARG A 277 4.46 -9.98 -5.73
C ARG A 277 4.52 -8.45 -5.74
N CYS A 278 5.03 -7.83 -6.80
CA CYS A 278 5.24 -6.39 -6.82
C CYS A 278 3.92 -5.62 -6.79
N VAL A 279 3.66 -4.92 -5.69
CA VAL A 279 2.52 -3.99 -5.54
C VAL A 279 2.72 -2.64 -6.24
N ARG A 280 3.81 -2.49 -7.01
CA ARG A 280 4.13 -1.29 -7.81
C ARG A 280 4.19 0.00 -6.99
N CYS A 281 4.62 -0.09 -5.72
CA CYS A 281 4.64 1.09 -4.85
C CYS A 281 5.73 2.12 -5.20
N GLY A 282 6.72 1.74 -6.01
CA GLY A 282 7.80 2.63 -6.47
C GLY A 282 8.86 2.99 -5.42
N ALA A 283 8.77 2.49 -4.17
CA ALA A 283 9.75 2.79 -3.11
C ALA A 283 11.20 2.49 -3.54
N CYS A 284 11.42 1.33 -4.18
CA CYS A 284 12.74 0.93 -4.66
C CYS A 284 13.31 1.90 -5.72
N ILE A 285 12.47 2.41 -6.63
CA ILE A 285 12.84 3.39 -7.66
C ILE A 285 13.15 4.75 -7.02
N VAL A 286 12.30 5.20 -6.09
CA VAL A 286 12.47 6.48 -5.40
C VAL A 286 13.78 6.53 -4.64
N GLN A 287 14.15 5.43 -3.97
CA GLN A 287 15.32 5.36 -3.09
C GLN A 287 16.62 4.91 -3.79
N CYS A 288 16.57 4.30 -4.97
CA CYS A 288 17.78 3.88 -5.68
C CYS A 288 18.69 5.08 -6.00
N ALA A 289 19.91 5.12 -5.45
CA ALA A 289 20.81 6.25 -5.66
C ALA A 289 21.37 6.33 -7.10
N LEU A 290 21.45 5.19 -7.77
CA LEU A 290 22.11 5.00 -9.07
C LEU A 290 21.14 5.01 -10.26
N ASP A 291 19.84 5.17 -9.97
CA ASP A 291 18.77 5.18 -10.96
C ASP A 291 18.74 3.90 -11.82
N ALA A 292 19.11 2.78 -11.20
CA ALA A 292 19.14 1.44 -11.80
C ALA A 292 17.76 0.76 -11.90
N LEU A 293 16.73 1.31 -11.25
CA LEU A 293 15.37 0.76 -11.24
C LEU A 293 14.41 1.74 -11.90
N ALA A 294 13.49 1.25 -12.73
CA ALA A 294 12.45 2.05 -13.38
C ALA A 294 11.16 1.24 -13.55
N PHE A 295 10.06 1.91 -13.93
CA PHE A 295 8.88 1.23 -14.43
C PHE A 295 8.98 1.08 -15.95
N GLN A 296 8.60 -0.07 -16.46
CA GLN A 296 8.46 -0.37 -17.89
C GLN A 296 7.13 -1.09 -18.16
N ASN A 297 6.52 -0.88 -19.32
CA ASN A 297 5.35 -1.63 -19.76
C ASN A 297 5.72 -2.65 -20.85
N ASP A 298 4.77 -3.49 -21.25
CA ASP A 298 5.00 -4.52 -22.28
C ASP A 298 5.30 -3.96 -23.67
N ALA A 299 4.94 -2.69 -23.93
CA ALA A 299 5.27 -1.98 -25.16
C ALA A 299 6.71 -1.43 -25.16
N GLY A 300 7.43 -1.52 -24.05
CA GLY A 300 8.79 -1.03 -23.88
C GLY A 300 8.88 0.42 -23.41
N ASP A 301 7.76 1.13 -23.24
CA ASP A 301 7.75 2.48 -22.67
C ASP A 301 8.33 2.45 -21.26
N ARG A 302 9.09 3.49 -20.91
CA ARG A 302 9.81 3.55 -19.64
C ARG A 302 9.52 4.84 -18.89
N VAL A 303 9.13 4.75 -17.62
CA VAL A 303 9.03 5.93 -16.75
C VAL A 303 10.35 6.13 -16.00
N PRO A 304 11.08 7.24 -16.23
CA PRO A 304 12.38 7.43 -15.60
C PRO A 304 12.24 7.73 -14.10
N PRO A 305 13.24 7.38 -13.27
CA PRO A 305 13.20 7.57 -11.82
C PRO A 305 12.94 9.02 -11.39
N ALA A 306 13.42 9.99 -12.16
CA ALA A 306 13.19 11.41 -11.91
C ALA A 306 11.69 11.76 -11.92
N THR A 307 10.91 11.19 -12.83
CA THR A 307 9.46 11.38 -12.95
C THR A 307 8.77 10.80 -11.71
N ILE A 308 9.07 9.56 -11.35
CA ILE A 308 8.51 8.89 -10.15
C ILE A 308 8.82 9.69 -8.88
N ARG A 309 10.02 10.23 -8.77
CA ARG A 309 10.44 11.03 -7.63
C ARG A 309 9.74 12.38 -7.52
N ARG A 310 9.37 12.99 -8.66
CA ARG A 310 8.71 14.29 -8.75
C ARG A 310 7.21 14.18 -8.54
N TYR A 311 6.59 13.23 -9.23
CA TYR A 311 5.12 13.10 -9.28
C TYR A 311 4.56 12.03 -8.35
N LYS A 312 5.45 11.23 -7.71
CA LYS A 312 5.06 10.12 -6.84
C LYS A 312 4.21 9.10 -7.58
N LEU A 313 3.45 8.28 -6.86
CA LEU A 313 2.58 7.23 -7.39
C LEU A 313 1.36 7.75 -8.18
N ASN A 314 1.38 9.03 -8.60
CA ASN A 314 0.57 9.49 -9.71
C ASN A 314 1.32 9.15 -11.01
N LEU A 315 1.33 7.86 -11.36
CA LEU A 315 1.98 7.31 -12.55
C LEU A 315 1.45 7.95 -13.85
N LEU A 316 0.29 8.63 -13.78
CA LEU A 316 -0.23 9.41 -14.88
C LEU A 316 0.55 10.70 -15.15
N GLY A 317 1.30 11.27 -14.17
CA GLY A 317 2.05 12.52 -14.36
C GLY A 317 1.22 13.70 -14.90
N GLN A 318 -0.11 13.55 -14.99
CA GLN A 318 -1.02 14.47 -15.66
C GLN A 318 -1.72 15.32 -14.61
N ARG A 319 -0.97 16.30 -14.10
CA ARG A 319 -1.54 17.65 -13.94
C ARG A 319 -0.80 18.55 -14.91
N LYS A 320 -1.40 18.78 -16.08
CA LYS A 320 -0.99 19.72 -17.13
C LYS A 320 0.51 19.75 -17.41
N ILE A 321 1.01 18.76 -18.14
CA ILE A 321 2.00 19.13 -19.16
C ILE A 321 1.15 19.70 -20.29
N GLU A 322 1.17 21.02 -20.49
CA GLU A 322 0.74 21.56 -21.77
C GLU A 322 1.51 20.79 -22.83
N ARG A 323 0.80 20.02 -23.66
CA ARG A 323 1.39 19.49 -24.89
C ARG A 323 1.87 20.72 -25.63
N THR A 324 3.16 21.03 -25.56
CA THR A 324 3.78 21.93 -26.52
C THR A 324 3.58 21.26 -27.86
N SER A 325 2.61 21.77 -28.61
CA SER A 325 2.32 21.33 -29.97
C SER A 325 3.61 21.40 -30.79
N PRO A 326 3.90 20.38 -31.62
CA PRO A 326 5.02 20.45 -32.55
C PRO A 326 4.63 21.41 -33.67
N GLY A 327 5.13 22.65 -33.62
CA GLY A 327 4.88 23.63 -34.66
C GLY A 327 5.01 25.08 -34.19
N ALA A 328 6.23 25.54 -33.96
CA ALA A 328 6.58 26.95 -34.12
C ALA A 328 8.06 27.02 -34.59
N PRO A 329 8.37 27.68 -35.71
CA PRO A 329 9.69 27.64 -36.32
C PRO A 329 10.71 28.53 -35.59
N ALA A 330 11.97 28.06 -35.67
CA ALA A 330 13.28 28.63 -35.34
C ALA A 330 13.35 29.90 -34.48
#